data_AF-A0A9D6ZRI5-F1
#
_entry.id   AF-A0A9D6ZRI5-F1
#
_cell.length_a   1.000
_cell.length_b   1.000
_cell.length_c   1.000
_cell.angle_alpha   90.00
_cell.angle_beta   90.00
_cell.angle_gamma   90.00
#
_symmetry.space_group_name_H-M   'P 1'
#
loop_
_entity.id
_entity.type
_entity.pdbx_description
1 polymer ?
#
loop_
_entity_poly.entity_id
_entity_poly.type
_entity_poly.pdbx_seq_one_letter_code
_entity_poly.pdbx_strand_id
1 'polypeptide(L)'
;MEVGNWLVPSLGFDRRQISIAAITGLLVLAALLIPLPLTTYQLQNHSITLNARTFAYEPATMRVQRGDTITLKLESLDAAHGLAIDGYPVDLRAEPGKSATITFVADREGKFALRCSVSCGALHPFMIGELIVEPELPRVRAMLVTLVTAFGAVMFFWSKT
;
A
#
# COMPACT_ATOMS: atom_id res chain seq x y z
N MET A 1 -61.16 -4.09 -33.46
CA MET A 1 -60.04 -3.55 -32.67
C MET A 1 -59.12 -4.72 -32.35
N GLU A 2 -58.18 -5.03 -33.25
CA GLU A 2 -57.13 -6.00 -32.98
C GLU A 2 -56.05 -5.32 -32.13
N VAL A 3 -55.92 -5.78 -30.89
CA VAL A 3 -54.79 -5.43 -30.02
C VAL A 3 -53.56 -6.18 -30.53
N GLY A 4 -52.72 -5.48 -31.29
CA GLY A 4 -51.45 -6.00 -31.79
C GLY A 4 -50.59 -6.49 -30.63
N ASN A 5 -50.25 -7.78 -30.68
CA ASN A 5 -49.30 -8.41 -29.78
C ASN A 5 -47.91 -7.86 -30.12
N TRP A 6 -47.51 -6.77 -29.45
CA TRP A 6 -46.15 -6.24 -29.46
C TRP A 6 -45.25 -7.25 -28.75
N LEU A 7 -44.89 -8.30 -29.48
CA LEU A 7 -43.86 -9.24 -29.09
C LEU A 7 -42.58 -8.44 -28.85
N VAL A 8 -42.32 -8.22 -27.57
CA VAL A 8 -41.01 -7.81 -27.06
C VAL A 8 -39.99 -8.71 -27.78
N PRO A 9 -39.02 -8.17 -28.52
CA PRO A 9 -38.00 -8.99 -29.14
C PRO A 9 -37.37 -9.79 -28.00
N SER A 10 -37.56 -11.12 -28.01
CA SER A 10 -36.84 -11.96 -27.07
C SER A 10 -35.38 -11.75 -27.41
N LEU A 11 -34.67 -11.03 -26.53
CA LEU A 11 -33.23 -10.92 -26.57
C LEU A 11 -32.72 -12.34 -26.82
N GLY A 12 -32.13 -12.60 -27.99
CA GLY A 12 -31.83 -13.94 -28.51
C GLY A 12 -30.70 -14.65 -27.76
N PHE A 13 -30.80 -14.67 -26.44
CA PHE A 13 -29.90 -15.26 -25.48
C PHE A 13 -30.47 -16.60 -25.05
N ASP A 14 -29.63 -17.62 -25.09
CA ASP A 14 -30.02 -18.95 -24.64
C ASP A 14 -30.00 -19.04 -23.10
N ARG A 15 -30.48 -20.17 -22.57
CA ARG A 15 -30.56 -20.41 -21.12
C ARG A 15 -29.17 -20.40 -20.46
N ARG A 16 -28.11 -20.76 -21.20
CA ARG A 16 -26.72 -20.80 -20.73
C ARG A 16 -26.16 -19.38 -20.57
N GLN A 17 -26.45 -18.49 -21.51
CA GLN A 17 -26.07 -17.08 -21.50
C GLN A 17 -26.75 -16.32 -20.36
N ILE A 18 -28.04 -16.59 -20.12
CA ILE A 18 -28.76 -16.01 -18.98
C ILE A 18 -28.12 -16.47 -17.67
N SER A 19 -27.76 -17.75 -17.54
CA SER A 19 -27.06 -18.27 -16.35
C SER A 19 -25.68 -17.65 -16.15
N ILE A 20 -24.87 -17.50 -17.21
CA ILE A 20 -23.54 -16.88 -17.13
C ILE A 20 -23.64 -15.43 -16.70
N ALA A 21 -24.57 -14.66 -17.27
CA ALA A 21 -24.78 -13.26 -16.90
C ALA A 21 -25.26 -13.11 -15.45
N ALA A 22 -26.19 -13.97 -15.01
CA ALA A 22 -26.70 -13.97 -13.64
C ALA A 22 -25.60 -14.32 -12.61
N ILE A 23 -24.80 -15.36 -12.88
CA ILE A 23 -23.70 -15.77 -11.98
C ILE A 23 -22.62 -14.70 -11.93
N THR A 24 -22.22 -14.14 -13.07
CA THR A 24 -21.24 -13.05 -13.12
C THR A 24 -21.74 -11.84 -12.33
N GLY A 25 -23.00 -11.44 -12.53
CA GLY A 25 -23.63 -10.35 -11.79
C GLY A 25 -23.67 -10.60 -10.29
N LEU A 26 -24.01 -11.82 -9.86
CA LEU A 26 -24.03 -12.21 -8.45
C LEU A 26 -22.62 -12.17 -7.83
N LEU A 27 -21.59 -12.64 -8.55
CA LEU A 27 -20.21 -12.62 -8.08
C LEU A 27 -19.65 -11.20 -7.98
N VAL A 28 -19.99 -10.31 -8.92
CA VAL A 28 -19.64 -8.88 -8.85
C VAL A 28 -20.33 -8.21 -7.67
N LEU A 29 -21.64 -8.46 -7.50
CA LEU A 29 -22.40 -7.91 -6.37
C LEU A 29 -21.84 -8.41 -5.03
N ALA A 30 -21.49 -9.69 -4.94
CA ALA A 30 -20.80 -10.25 -3.79
C ALA A 30 -19.43 -9.59 -3.57
N ALA A 31 -18.59 -9.43 -4.60
CA ALA A 31 -17.29 -8.77 -4.48
C ALA A 31 -17.38 -7.29 -4.04
N LEU A 32 -18.49 -6.60 -4.35
CA LEU A 32 -18.76 -5.24 -3.92
C LEU A 32 -19.29 -5.16 -2.47
N LEU A 33 -20.16 -6.10 -2.08
CA LEU A 33 -20.84 -6.09 -0.77
C LEU A 33 -20.06 -6.81 0.33
N ILE A 34 -19.16 -7.74 0.00
CA ILE A 34 -18.34 -8.43 1.00
C ILE A 34 -17.32 -7.44 1.57
N PRO A 35 -17.32 -7.19 2.89
CA PRO A 35 -16.27 -6.45 3.55
C PRO A 35 -15.02 -7.34 3.61
N LEU A 36 -14.36 -7.51 2.47
CA LEU A 36 -13.08 -8.20 2.39
C LEU A 36 -12.09 -7.41 3.27
N PRO A 37 -11.45 -8.04 4.28
CA PRO A 37 -10.36 -7.44 5.06
C PRO A 37 -9.08 -7.51 4.22
N LEU A 38 -9.14 -6.97 3.02
CA LEU A 38 -7.97 -6.75 2.20
C LEU A 38 -7.47 -5.41 2.67
N THR A 39 -6.40 -5.46 3.46
CA THR A 39 -5.72 -4.35 4.14
C THR A 39 -6.17 -3.02 3.57
N THR A 40 -7.01 -2.30 4.30
CA THR A 40 -7.41 -0.95 3.90
C THR A 40 -6.11 -0.17 3.76
N TYR A 41 -5.71 0.12 2.52
CA TYR A 41 -4.72 1.14 2.26
C TYR A 41 -5.37 2.46 2.67
N GLN A 42 -5.22 2.76 3.95
CA GLN A 42 -5.44 4.06 4.53
C GLN A 42 -4.05 4.65 4.63
N LEU A 43 -3.85 5.83 4.08
CA LEU A 43 -2.66 6.63 4.36
C LEU A 43 -2.58 6.75 5.88
N GLN A 44 -1.58 6.08 6.48
CA GLN A 44 -1.45 6.03 7.92
C GLN A 44 -0.48 7.10 8.39
N ASN A 45 -0.81 7.68 9.54
CA ASN A 45 0.11 8.53 10.27
C ASN A 45 0.91 7.62 11.22
N HIS A 46 2.16 7.36 10.88
CA HIS A 46 3.06 6.58 11.74
C HIS A 46 3.85 7.52 12.65
N SER A 47 3.84 7.24 13.95
CA SER A 47 4.76 7.86 14.91
C SER A 47 5.83 6.83 15.27
N ILE A 48 7.03 6.97 14.71
CA ILE A 48 8.12 6.01 14.89
C ILE A 48 9.19 6.66 15.78
N THR A 49 9.56 6.00 16.86
CA THR A 49 10.75 6.35 17.64
C THR A 49 11.92 5.49 17.17
N LEU A 50 13.00 6.14 16.75
CA LEU A 50 14.23 5.51 16.30
C LEU A 50 15.32 5.77 17.34
N ASN A 51 15.77 4.73 18.00
CA ASN A 51 16.85 4.78 18.97
C ASN A 51 18.18 4.62 18.25
N ALA A 52 19.06 5.60 18.42
CA ALA A 52 20.45 5.57 17.96
C ALA A 52 21.36 5.18 19.11
N ARG A 53 22.20 4.19 18.85
CA ARG A 53 23.34 3.82 19.69
C ARG A 53 24.57 3.68 18.81
N THR A 54 25.73 3.57 19.43
CA THR A 54 27.02 3.39 18.75
C THR A 54 26.91 2.30 17.68
N PHE A 55 26.98 2.74 16.42
CA PHE A 55 26.97 1.94 15.20
C PHE A 55 25.65 1.23 14.83
N ALA A 56 24.53 1.54 15.48
CA ALA A 56 23.25 0.93 15.14
C ALA A 56 22.04 1.85 15.36
N TYR A 57 21.02 1.65 14.52
CA TYR A 57 19.68 2.16 14.71
C TYR A 57 18.74 1.04 15.18
N GLU A 58 17.78 1.38 16.03
CA GLU A 58 16.75 0.48 16.51
C GLU A 58 15.36 1.14 16.41
N PRO A 59 14.43 0.60 15.60
CA PRO A 59 14.60 -0.56 14.73
C PRO A 59 15.62 -0.32 13.60
N ALA A 60 16.34 -1.38 13.21
CA ALA A 60 17.30 -1.31 12.09
C ALA A 60 16.58 -1.18 10.73
N THR A 61 15.33 -1.64 10.65
CA THR A 61 14.49 -1.57 9.45
C THR A 61 13.13 -1.00 9.80
N MET A 62 12.72 0.05 9.10
CA MET A 62 11.37 0.61 9.14
C MET A 62 10.64 0.19 7.87
N ARG A 63 9.45 -0.39 7.98
CA ARG A 63 8.59 -0.75 6.85
C ARG A 63 7.33 0.09 6.87
N VAL A 64 7.05 0.75 5.76
CA VAL A 64 5.88 1.61 5.57
C VAL A 64 5.33 1.41 4.17
N GLN A 65 4.12 1.90 3.92
CA GLN A 65 3.56 1.94 2.58
C GLN A 65 3.86 3.29 1.93
N ARG A 66 3.96 3.29 0.60
CA ARG A 66 4.01 4.54 -0.17
C ARG A 66 2.82 5.42 0.25
N GLY A 67 3.02 6.72 0.34
CA GLY A 67 1.98 7.69 0.74
C GLY A 67 1.80 7.85 2.25
N ASP A 68 2.33 6.96 3.09
CA ASP A 68 2.23 7.11 4.55
C ASP A 68 2.92 8.40 5.03
N THR A 69 2.33 9.05 6.04
CA THR A 69 2.93 10.21 6.71
C THR A 69 3.65 9.73 7.97
N ILE A 70 4.98 9.90 7.99
CA ILE A 70 5.84 9.44 9.07
C ILE A 70 6.24 10.63 9.93
N THR A 71 5.91 10.59 11.21
CA THR A 71 6.52 11.43 12.25
C THR A 71 7.62 10.61 12.92
N LEU A 72 8.86 10.92 12.62
CA LEU A 72 10.04 10.20 13.08
C LEU A 72 10.71 10.97 14.22
N LYS A 73 10.82 10.34 15.39
CA LYS A 73 11.55 10.85 16.54
C LYS A 73 12.88 10.12 16.68
N LEU A 74 13.99 10.83 16.54
CA LEU A 74 15.33 10.30 16.82
C LEU A 74 15.67 10.51 18.30
N GLU A 75 16.02 9.43 18.98
CA GLU A 75 16.56 9.46 20.34
C GLU A 75 17.97 8.87 20.34
N SER A 76 18.88 9.45 21.11
CA SER A 76 20.20 8.86 21.32
C SER A 76 20.32 8.28 22.73
N LEU A 77 20.92 7.09 22.82
CA LEU A 77 21.14 6.37 24.08
C LEU A 77 22.55 6.53 24.65
N ASP A 78 23.53 7.01 23.87
CA ASP A 78 24.94 7.02 24.31
C ASP A 78 25.76 8.24 23.86
N ALA A 79 25.69 8.67 22.59
CA ALA A 79 26.52 9.73 22.03
C ALA A 79 25.74 10.65 21.08
N ALA A 80 26.33 11.74 20.61
CA ALA A 80 25.68 12.54 19.57
C ALA A 80 25.57 11.73 18.27
N HIS A 81 24.35 11.53 17.78
CA HIS A 81 24.06 10.84 16.53
C HIS A 81 23.25 11.72 15.59
N GLY A 82 23.48 11.52 14.31
CA GLY A 82 22.66 12.08 13.24
C GLY A 82 21.73 11.02 12.64
N LEU A 83 20.79 11.47 11.82
CA LEU A 83 20.00 10.63 10.94
C LEU A 83 19.75 11.37 9.64
N ALA A 84 20.30 10.84 8.56
CA ALA A 84 19.93 11.14 7.19
C ALA A 84 19.24 9.91 6.58
N ILE A 85 18.19 10.14 5.80
CA ILE A 85 17.53 9.07 5.02
C ILE A 85 17.73 9.39 3.55
N ASP A 86 18.38 8.48 2.82
CA ASP A 86 18.68 8.68 1.41
C ASP A 86 17.40 8.99 0.61
N GLY A 87 17.47 10.04 -0.21
CA GLY A 87 16.34 10.52 -1.00
C GLY A 87 15.35 11.41 -0.25
N TYR A 88 15.15 11.29 1.05
CA TYR A 88 14.17 12.07 1.80
C TYR A 88 14.78 13.34 2.42
N PRO A 89 13.98 14.41 2.64
CA PRO A 89 14.45 15.64 3.28
C PRO A 89 14.54 15.46 4.81
N VAL A 90 15.22 14.41 5.25
CA VAL A 90 15.40 14.06 6.66
C VAL A 90 16.86 14.27 7.02
N ASP A 91 17.10 15.23 7.92
CA ASP A 91 18.37 15.41 8.62
C ASP A 91 18.04 15.78 10.08
N LEU A 92 18.25 14.83 10.97
CA LEU A 92 18.02 14.98 12.41
C LEU A 92 19.32 14.80 13.17
N ARG A 93 19.41 15.45 14.33
CA ARG A 93 20.49 15.27 15.28
C ARG A 93 19.92 15.06 16.67
N ALA A 94 20.41 14.05 17.37
CA ALA A 94 20.04 13.74 18.74
C ALA A 94 21.28 13.58 19.62
N GLU A 95 21.14 14.00 20.87
CA GLU A 95 22.13 13.82 21.94
C GLU A 95 21.47 13.07 23.10
N PRO A 96 22.21 12.41 23.99
CA PRO A 96 21.61 11.80 25.17
C PRO A 96 20.77 12.81 25.96
N GLY A 97 19.48 12.51 26.13
CA GLY A 97 18.51 13.40 26.78
C GLY A 97 17.91 14.51 25.89
N LYS A 98 18.33 14.64 24.62
CA LYS A 98 17.78 15.59 23.65
C LYS A 98 17.41 14.89 22.35
N SER A 99 16.12 14.63 22.17
CA SER A 99 15.56 14.05 20.95
C SER A 99 15.20 15.11 19.92
N ALA A 100 15.16 14.73 18.64
CA ALA A 100 14.67 15.57 17.55
C ALA A 100 13.59 14.83 16.75
N THR A 101 12.64 15.58 16.17
CA THR A 101 11.50 15.00 15.45
C THR A 101 11.31 15.69 14.11
N ILE A 102 10.94 14.92 13.08
CA ILE A 102 10.52 15.43 11.76
C ILE A 102 9.31 14.68 11.26
N THR A 103 8.47 15.33 10.46
CA THR A 103 7.36 14.69 9.76
C THR A 103 7.57 14.79 8.24
N PHE A 104 7.43 13.67 7.54
CA PHE A 104 7.55 13.62 6.08
C PHE A 104 6.62 12.54 5.49
N VAL A 105 6.38 12.61 4.18
CA VAL A 105 5.58 11.62 3.44
C VAL A 105 6.50 10.64 2.74
N ALA A 106 6.26 9.34 2.89
CA ALA A 106 6.97 8.28 2.19
C ALA A 106 6.48 8.15 0.74
N ASP A 107 6.83 9.11 -0.12
CA ASP A 107 6.26 9.27 -1.46
C ASP A 107 6.86 8.35 -2.55
N ARG A 108 8.01 7.73 -2.27
CA ARG A 108 8.76 6.89 -3.21
C ARG A 108 8.91 5.47 -2.70
N GLU A 109 8.50 4.52 -3.51
CA GLU A 109 8.69 3.09 -3.28
C GLU A 109 10.16 2.68 -3.40
N GLY A 110 10.57 1.68 -2.62
CA GLY A 110 11.92 1.14 -2.65
C GLY A 110 12.57 1.03 -1.28
N LYS A 111 13.89 0.91 -1.28
CA LYS A 111 14.74 0.75 -0.10
C LYS A 111 15.67 1.96 0.00
N PHE A 112 15.64 2.63 1.15
CA PHE A 112 16.41 3.84 1.40
C PHE A 112 17.30 3.62 2.63
N ALA A 113 18.60 3.91 2.51
CA ALA A 113 19.50 3.74 3.63
C ALA A 113 19.32 4.85 4.66
N LEU A 114 19.31 4.48 5.93
CA LEU A 114 19.49 5.40 7.04
C LEU A 114 20.99 5.51 7.30
N ARG A 115 21.50 6.72 7.48
CA ARG A 115 22.92 6.98 7.75
C ARG A 115 23.05 7.97 8.89
N CYS A 116 24.13 7.85 9.65
CA CYS A 116 24.46 8.86 10.64
C CYS A 116 25.05 10.09 9.93
N SER A 117 24.48 11.28 10.14
CA SER A 117 25.01 12.55 9.60
C SER A 117 26.07 13.19 10.50
N VAL A 118 26.37 12.59 11.66
CA VAL A 118 27.33 13.10 12.65
C VAL A 118 28.40 12.05 12.94
N SER A 119 29.68 12.44 12.93
CA SER A 119 30.79 11.54 13.27
C SER A 119 30.68 11.03 14.71
N CYS A 120 30.17 9.80 14.87
CA CYS A 120 29.82 9.19 16.16
C CYS A 120 30.80 8.09 16.65
N GLY A 121 31.90 7.84 15.92
CA GLY A 121 32.94 6.89 16.31
C GLY A 121 33.64 6.23 15.12
N ALA A 122 34.55 5.29 15.40
CA ALA A 122 35.39 4.65 14.37
C ALA A 122 34.61 3.91 13.28
N LEU A 123 33.47 3.30 13.63
CA LEU A 123 32.60 2.59 12.69
C LEU A 123 31.40 3.45 12.24
N HIS A 124 31.49 4.78 12.34
CA HIS A 124 30.45 5.71 11.88
C HIS A 124 29.96 5.43 10.43
N PRO A 125 30.83 5.16 9.44
CA PRO A 125 30.37 4.87 8.07
C PRO A 125 29.52 3.58 7.94
N PHE A 126 29.60 2.69 8.93
CA PHE A 126 28.88 1.42 8.97
C PHE A 126 27.60 1.48 9.81
N MET A 127 27.29 2.63 10.40
CA MET A 127 26.03 2.88 11.10
C MET A 127 24.90 3.06 10.07
N ILE A 128 24.35 1.92 9.61
CA ILE A 128 23.36 1.86 8.53
C ILE A 128 22.07 1.20 9.04
N GLY A 129 20.94 1.79 8.69
CA GLY A 129 19.61 1.16 8.77
C GLY A 129 18.90 1.20 7.42
N GLU A 130 17.66 0.74 7.36
CA GLU A 130 16.86 0.70 6.13
C GLU A 130 15.43 1.22 6.33
N LEU A 131 14.96 2.09 5.46
CA LEU A 131 13.56 2.43 5.28
C LEU A 131 13.07 1.71 4.02
N ILE A 132 12.11 0.81 4.18
CA ILE A 132 11.47 0.08 3.10
C ILE A 132 10.08 0.67 2.89
N VAL A 133 9.87 1.24 1.71
CA VAL A 133 8.59 1.78 1.28
C VAL A 133 7.99 0.81 0.28
N GLU A 134 6.98 0.07 0.73
CA GLU A 134 6.26 -0.89 -0.09
C GLU A 134 5.27 -0.16 -1.02
N PRO A 135 5.05 -0.66 -2.24
CA PRO A 135 4.10 -0.05 -3.15
C PRO A 135 2.69 -0.06 -2.55
N GLU A 136 1.88 0.96 -2.87
CA GLU A 136 0.44 0.93 -2.63
C GLU A 136 -0.15 -0.26 -3.42
N LEU A 137 -0.64 -1.29 -2.73
CA LEU A 137 -1.38 -2.34 -3.40
C LEU A 137 -2.61 -1.70 -4.06
N PRO A 138 -2.76 -1.75 -5.39
CA PRO A 138 -3.94 -1.20 -6.04
C PRO A 138 -5.19 -1.86 -5.49
N ARG A 139 -6.27 -1.09 -5.27
CA ARG A 139 -7.55 -1.53 -4.71
C ARG A 139 -7.91 -2.94 -5.17
N VAL A 140 -7.60 -3.95 -4.36
CA VAL A 140 -7.73 -5.37 -4.75
C VAL A 140 -9.18 -5.70 -5.12
N ARG A 141 -10.14 -5.01 -4.50
CA ARG A 141 -11.56 -5.08 -4.88
C ARG A 141 -11.82 -4.65 -6.33
N ALA A 142 -11.21 -3.56 -6.79
CA ALA A 142 -11.36 -3.11 -8.17
C ALA A 142 -10.78 -4.15 -9.14
N MET A 143 -9.60 -4.69 -8.83
CA MET A 143 -8.97 -5.75 -9.62
C MET A 143 -9.83 -7.02 -9.69
N LEU A 144 -10.37 -7.47 -8.56
CA LEU A 144 -11.27 -8.64 -8.50
C LEU A 144 -12.55 -8.43 -9.32
N VAL A 145 -13.17 -7.26 -9.21
CA VAL A 145 -14.36 -6.92 -10.01
C VAL A 145 -14.04 -6.92 -11.51
N THR A 146 -12.90 -6.34 -11.91
CA THR A 146 -12.47 -6.35 -13.32
C THR A 146 -12.18 -7.77 -13.83
N LEU A 147 -11.55 -8.63 -13.05
CA LEU A 147 -11.27 -10.00 -13.44
C LEU A 147 -12.55 -10.85 -13.57
N VAL A 148 -13.46 -10.74 -12.61
CA VAL A 148 -14.74 -11.47 -12.64
C VAL A 148 -15.60 -11.04 -13.82
N THR A 149 -15.69 -9.74 -14.08
CA THR A 149 -16.45 -9.21 -15.23
C THR A 149 -15.83 -9.63 -16.56
N ALA A 150 -14.50 -9.52 -16.72
CA ALA A 150 -13.81 -9.95 -17.93
C ALA A 150 -13.99 -11.46 -18.19
N PHE A 151 -13.83 -12.29 -17.17
CA PHE A 151 -14.02 -13.74 -17.28
C PHE A 151 -15.46 -14.09 -17.63
N GLY A 152 -16.45 -13.46 -16.97
CA GLY A 152 -17.86 -13.65 -17.28
C GLY A 152 -18.20 -13.25 -18.72
N ALA A 153 -17.63 -12.15 -19.22
CA ALA A 153 -17.80 -11.72 -20.62
C ALA A 153 -17.18 -12.73 -21.61
N VAL A 154 -15.96 -13.22 -21.35
CA VAL A 154 -15.33 -14.26 -22.19
C VAL A 154 -16.20 -15.50 -22.26
N MET A 155 -16.67 -15.99 -21.12
CA MET A 155 -17.55 -17.17 -21.05
C MET A 155 -18.89 -16.93 -21.77
N PHE A 156 -19.44 -15.72 -21.67
CA PHE A 156 -20.68 -15.34 -22.34
C PHE A 156 -20.54 -15.40 -23.87
N PHE A 157 -19.45 -14.88 -24.43
CA PHE A 157 -19.20 -14.91 -25.88
C PHE A 157 -18.75 -16.26 -26.40
N TRP A 158 -17.93 -17.01 -25.64
CA TRP A 158 -17.57 -18.40 -25.97
C TRP A 158 -18.76 -19.35 -26.00
N SER A 159 -19.87 -19.00 -25.34
CA SER A 159 -21.07 -19.81 -25.38
C SER A 159 -21.90 -19.66 -26.67
N LYS A 160 -21.57 -18.68 -27.54
CA LYS A 160 -22.24 -18.42 -28.82
C LYS A 160 -21.62 -19.13 -30.02
N THR A 161 -20.34 -19.50 -29.92
CA THR A 161 -19.62 -20.38 -30.86
C THR A 161 -19.97 -21.83 -30.59
#